data_AF-A0A358DCJ1-F1
#
_entry.id   AF-A0A358DCJ1-F1
#
_cell.length_a   1.000
_cell.length_b   1.000
_cell.length_c   1.000
_cell.angle_alpha   90.00
_cell.angle_beta   90.00
_cell.angle_gamma   90.00
#
_symmetry.space_group_name_H-M   'P 1'
#
loop_
_entity.id
_entity.type
_entity.pdbx_description
1 polymer ?
#
loop_
_entity_poly.entity_id
_entity_poly.type
_entity_poly.pdbx_seq_one_letter_code
_entity_poly.pdbx_strand_id
1 'polypeptide(L)' 'MSSSATSDAQPPLRIRGAALRRGERELWAGLDLDVEPGEFIAVLGPSGSGKTTL' A
#
# COMPACT_ATOMS: atom_id res chain seq x y z
N MET A 1 36.46 5.72 -6.47
CA MET A 1 36.10 4.59 -7.35
C MET A 1 35.15 3.68 -6.57
N SER A 2 33.94 3.48 -7.11
CA SER A 2 32.83 2.57 -6.75
C SER A 2 31.53 3.34 -7.06
N SER A 3 31.29 3.64 -8.35
CA SER A 3 30.52 2.84 -9.31
C SER A 3 29.02 2.88 -8.99
N SER A 4 28.34 3.72 -9.75
CA SER A 4 26.89 3.83 -9.93
C SER A 4 26.26 2.46 -10.21
N ALA A 5 25.58 1.90 -9.20
CA ALA A 5 24.50 0.96 -9.46
C ALA A 5 23.28 1.79 -9.85
N THR A 6 22.69 1.46 -10.99
CA THR A 6 21.33 1.73 -11.47
C THR A 6 20.40 2.23 -10.36
N SER A 7 19.63 3.31 -10.61
CA SER A 7 18.53 3.74 -9.74
C SER A 7 17.69 2.51 -9.35
N ASP A 8 18.00 1.94 -8.19
CA ASP A 8 17.44 0.69 -7.71
C ASP A 8 15.97 0.98 -7.54
N ALA A 9 15.15 0.39 -8.41
CA ALA A 9 13.79 0.84 -8.70
C ALA A 9 12.96 0.75 -7.42
N GLN A 10 12.88 1.85 -6.64
CA GLN A 10 11.91 1.91 -5.57
C GLN A 10 10.54 1.85 -6.23
N PRO A 11 9.65 0.95 -5.77
CA PRO A 11 8.30 0.93 -6.28
C PRO A 11 7.72 2.34 -6.13
N PRO A 12 7.05 2.88 -7.16
CA PRO A 12 6.48 4.21 -7.12
C PRO A 12 5.50 4.39 -5.95
N LEU A 13 4.94 3.31 -5.41
CA LEU A 13 4.14 3.32 -4.20
C LEU A 13 4.56 2.19 -3.25
N ARG A 14 4.90 2.57 -2.01
CA ARG A 14 5.18 1.66 -0.89
C ARG A 14 4.41 2.11 0.34
N ILE A 15 3.57 1.23 0.86
CA ILE A 15 2.81 1.39 2.11
C ILE A 15 3.28 0.34 3.09
N ARG A 16 3.50 0.73 4.36
CA ARG A 16 3.87 -0.18 5.45
C ARG A 16 3.08 0.11 6.71
N GLY A 17 2.59 -0.94 7.37
CA GLY A 17 1.89 -0.89 8.64
C GLY A 17 0.63 -0.02 8.62
N ALA A 18 0.01 0.20 7.46
CA ALA A 18 -1.13 1.09 7.37
C ALA A 18 -2.34 0.52 8.11
N ALA A 19 -3.12 1.42 8.71
CA ALA A 19 -4.34 1.09 9.41
C ALA A 19 -5.41 2.13 9.15
N LEU A 20 -6.67 1.70 9.17
CA LEU A 20 -7.82 2.56 8.99
C LEU A 20 -8.81 2.38 10.14
N ARG A 21 -9.17 3.50 10.74
CA ARG A 21 -10.19 3.59 11.79
C ARG A 21 -11.23 4.63 11.38
N ARG A 22 -12.50 4.34 11.68
CA ARG A 22 -13.62 5.27 11.50
C ARG A 22 -14.33 5.44 12.84
N GLY A 23 -14.03 6.56 13.51
CA GLY A 23 -14.39 6.75 14.91
C GLY A 23 -13.66 5.73 15.79
N GLU A 24 -14.39 5.03 16.64
CA GLU A 24 -13.82 3.99 17.52
C GLU A 24 -13.62 2.64 16.83
N ARG A 25 -14.21 2.43 15.65
CA ARG A 25 -14.13 1.16 14.92
C ARG A 25 -12.86 1.09 14.07
N GLU A 26 -12.06 0.05 14.28
CA GLU A 26 -11.00 -0.35 13.37
C GLU A 26 -11.58 -1.13 12.18
N LEU A 27 -11.22 -0.71 10.96
CA LEU A 27 -11.66 -1.37 9.72
C LEU A 27 -10.61 -2.37 9.23
N TRP A 28 -9.34 -2.02 9.33
CA TRP A 28 -8.19 -2.88 9.07
C TRP A 28 -6.91 -2.26 9.65
N ALA A 29 -5.89 -3.08 9.90
CA ALA A 29 -4.59 -2.67 10.41
C ALA A 29 -3.49 -3.59 9.87
N GLY A 30 -2.26 -3.09 9.81
CA GLY A 30 -1.10 -3.86 9.37
C GLY A 30 -1.05 -4.11 7.86
N LEU A 31 -1.56 -3.18 7.04
CA LEU A 31 -1.45 -3.29 5.59
C LEU A 31 -0.06 -2.87 5.11
N ASP A 32 0.63 -3.84 4.50
CA ASP A 32 1.85 -3.63 3.72
C ASP A 32 1.53 -3.81 2.24
N LEU A 33 1.86 -2.81 1.41
CA LEU A 33 1.62 -2.81 -0.03
C LEU A 33 2.84 -2.27 -0.76
N ASP A 34 3.27 -2.94 -1.82
CA ASP A 34 4.17 -2.40 -2.83
C ASP A 34 3.42 -2.41 -4.15
N VAL A 35 3.58 -1.35 -4.95
CA VAL A 35 3.04 -1.28 -6.31
C VAL A 35 4.16 -0.91 -7.26
N GLU A 36 4.49 -1.83 -8.15
CA GLU A 36 5.51 -1.64 -9.17
C GLU A 36 4.96 -0.87 -10.39
N PRO A 37 5.84 -0.25 -11.21
CA PRO A 37 5.41 0.40 -12.43
C PRO A 37 4.68 -0.58 -13.37
N GLY A 38 3.44 -0.23 -13.77
CA GLY A 38 2.61 -1.07 -14.64
C GLY A 38 1.81 -2.16 -13.92
N GLU A 39 1.92 -2.24 -12.59
CA GLU A 39 1.11 -3.15 -11.78
C GLU A 39 -0.30 -2.59 -11.56
N PHE A 40 -1.29 -3.49 -11.62
CA PHE A 40 -2.69 -3.17 -11.34
C PHE A 40 -3.16 -4.00 -10.15
N ILE A 41 -3.65 -3.33 -9.11
CA ILE A 41 -4.11 -3.97 -7.87
C ILE A 41 -5.62 -3.80 -7.72
N ALA A 42 -6.30 -4.90 -7.43
CA ALA A 42 -7.72 -4.90 -7.11
C ALA A 42 -7.93 -5.02 -5.59
N VAL A 43 -8.63 -4.04 -5.00
CA VAL A 43 -9.01 -4.06 -3.59
C VAL A 43 -10.42 -4.64 -3.44
N LEU A 44 -10.54 -5.79 -2.80
CA LEU A 44 -11.80 -6.53 -2.63
C LEU A 44 -12.23 -6.61 -1.17
N GLY A 45 -13.54 -6.77 -0.94
CA GLY A 45 -14.10 -6.93 0.41
C GLY A 45 -15.51 -6.40 0.57
N PRO A 46 -16.20 -6.71 1.69
CA PRO A 46 -17.60 -6.34 1.94
C PRO A 46 -17.84 -4.81 1.94
N SER A 47 -19.09 -4.36 1.75
CA SER A 47 -19.45 -2.95 1.89
C SER A 47 -19.07 -2.41 3.29
N GLY A 48 -18.43 -1.24 3.35
CA GLY A 48 -17.98 -0.64 4.60
C GLY A 48 -16.64 -1.15 5.16
N SER A 49 -15.92 -2.02 4.45
CA SER A 49 -14.56 -2.48 4.83
C SER A 49 -13.46 -1.42 4.67
N GLY A 50 -13.78 -0.23 4.15
CA GLY A 50 -12.80 0.85 4.00
C GLY A 50 -12.01 0.87 2.69
N LYS A 51 -12.40 0.06 1.69
CA LYS A 51 -11.73 -0.02 0.37
C LYS A 51 -11.65 1.30 -0.39
N THR A 52 -12.65 2.17 -0.24
CA THR A 52 -12.69 3.50 -0.89
C THR A 52 -11.82 4.51 -0.15
N THR A 53 -11.43 4.20 1.09
CA THR A 53 -10.61 5.07 1.93
C THR A 53 -9.14 4.68 1.92
N LEU A 54 -8.85 3.40 1.65
CA LEU A 54 -7.52 2.94 1.26
C LEU A 54 -7.08 3.64 -0.03
#